data_AF-A0A9J6GEM1-F1
#
_entry.id   AF-A0A9J6GEM1-F1
#
_cell.length_a   1.000
_cell.length_b   1.000
_cell.length_c   1.000
_cell.angle_alpha   90.00
_cell.angle_beta   90.00
_cell.angle_gamma   90.00
#
_symmetry.space_group_name_H-M   'P 1'
#
loop_
_entity.id
_entity.type
_entity.pdbx_description
1 polymer ?
#
loop_
_entity_poly.entity_id
_entity_poly.type
_entity_poly.pdbx_seq_one_letter_code
_entity_poly.pdbx_strand_id
1 'polypeptide(L)'
;MFSVKKEAQATGAVLSTPSGKRPRNSEKKRRNALDDTFTFNVLRSCVHEFFRRNKISTLAKITKEFSERTGDPSLKTWTVRRLLQEIGFKGEKRNRNCLPLHREDILAWRPEYLRYIRRCRAGN
;
A
#
# COMPACT_ATOMS: atom_id res chain seq x y z
N MET A 1 46.41 9.51 2.79
CA MET A 1 45.94 8.22 3.36
C MET A 1 47.09 7.28 3.77
N PHE A 2 48.32 7.46 3.26
CA PHE A 2 49.46 6.58 3.57
C PHE A 2 50.27 6.96 4.83
N SER A 3 50.22 8.22 5.30
CA SER A 3 50.98 8.63 6.51
C SER A 3 50.48 7.98 7.81
N VAL A 4 49.16 7.88 7.99
CA VAL A 4 48.55 7.39 9.24
C VAL A 4 48.91 5.92 9.53
N LYS A 5 49.09 5.11 8.48
CA LYS A 5 49.48 3.69 8.63
C LYS A 5 50.93 3.53 9.10
N LYS A 6 51.81 4.49 8.75
CA LYS A 6 53.24 4.45 9.07
C LYS A 6 53.47 4.72 10.57
N GLU A 7 52.69 5.64 11.16
CA GLU A 7 52.82 6.01 12.57
C GLU A 7 52.25 4.95 13.53
N ALA A 8 51.19 4.24 13.12
CA ALA A 8 50.59 3.17 13.92
C ALA A 8 51.48 1.92 14.02
N GLN A 9 52.22 1.60 12.95
CA GLN A 9 53.20 0.50 12.98
C GLN A 9 54.40 0.81 13.88
N ALA A 10 54.82 2.08 13.99
CA ALA A 10 55.91 2.50 14.86
C ALA A 10 55.54 2.49 16.36
N THR A 11 54.26 2.68 16.69
CA THR A 11 53.78 2.87 18.08
C THR A 11 53.13 1.61 18.67
N GLY A 12 52.98 0.53 17.88
CA GLY A 12 52.36 -0.73 18.34
C GLY A 12 50.86 -0.62 18.69
N ALA A 13 50.21 0.50 18.37
CA ALA A 13 48.82 0.73 18.72
C ALA A 13 47.88 0.05 17.70
N VAL A 14 46.93 -0.75 18.19
CA VAL A 14 45.90 -1.38 17.37
C VAL A 14 45.00 -0.30 16.77
N LEU A 15 45.05 -0.14 15.45
CA LEU A 15 44.16 0.75 14.70
C LEU A 15 42.72 0.23 14.77
N SER A 16 41.92 0.76 15.69
CA SER A 16 40.49 0.52 15.70
C SER A 16 39.81 1.39 14.64
N THR A 17 39.09 0.76 13.71
CA THR A 17 38.25 1.49 12.75
C THR A 17 37.13 2.15 13.53
N PRO A 18 36.74 3.42 13.27
CA PRO A 18 35.60 4.03 13.96
C PRO A 18 34.32 3.25 13.63
N SER A 19 34.01 2.25 14.46
CA SER A 19 32.86 1.36 14.37
C SER A 19 31.64 2.06 14.98
N GLY A 20 31.33 3.25 14.46
CA GLY A 20 30.09 3.93 14.74
C GLY A 20 29.02 3.42 13.77
N LYS A 21 27.92 2.85 14.28
CA LYS A 21 26.72 2.70 13.45
C LYS A 21 26.37 4.09 12.91
N ARG A 22 26.33 4.26 11.59
CA ARG A 22 25.89 5.53 10.98
C ARG A 22 24.56 5.94 11.63
N PRO A 23 24.41 7.19 12.11
CA PRO A 23 23.17 7.63 12.71
C PRO A 23 22.04 7.40 11.70
N ARG A 24 20.93 6.84 12.18
CA ARG A 24 19.75 6.60 11.36
C ARG A 24 19.30 7.94 10.81
N ASN A 25 19.45 8.15 9.50
CA ASN A 25 19.04 9.39 8.83
C ASN A 25 17.53 9.61 9.09
N SER A 26 17.22 10.49 10.04
CA SER A 26 15.85 10.86 10.43
C SER A 26 15.12 11.57 9.28
N GLU A 27 15.89 12.21 8.40
CA GLU A 27 15.43 12.96 7.23
C GLU A 27 15.00 12.06 6.07
N LYS A 28 15.45 10.78 6.02
CA LYS A 28 14.87 9.76 5.12
C LYS A 28 13.42 9.41 5.43
N LYS A 29 12.83 9.96 6.52
CA LYS A 29 11.38 9.99 6.73
C LYS A 29 10.64 10.91 5.74
N ARG A 30 11.34 11.73 4.93
CA ARG A 30 10.72 12.52 3.84
C ARG A 30 10.09 11.70 2.71
N ARG A 31 10.23 10.36 2.69
CA ARG A 31 9.38 9.49 1.85
C ARG A 31 7.90 9.48 2.28
N ASN A 32 7.61 10.01 3.47
CA ASN A 32 6.28 10.28 3.98
C ASN A 32 5.88 11.74 3.78
N ALA A 33 6.59 12.49 2.91
CA ALA A 33 6.20 13.85 2.57
C ALA A 33 4.86 13.78 1.83
N LEU A 34 3.80 13.96 2.62
CA LEU A 34 2.44 14.34 2.23
C LEU A 34 2.07 13.82 0.84
N ASP A 35 1.79 12.52 0.77
CA ASP A 35 1.04 12.03 -0.37
C ASP A 35 -0.26 12.85 -0.44
N ASP A 36 -0.46 13.51 -1.57
CA ASP A 36 -1.49 14.53 -1.73
C ASP A 36 -2.88 13.91 -1.54
N THR A 37 -3.81 14.69 -0.97
CA THR A 37 -5.21 14.27 -0.80
C THR A 37 -5.79 13.84 -2.16
N PHE A 38 -5.36 14.49 -3.23
CA PHE A 38 -5.65 14.13 -4.61
C PHE A 38 -5.22 12.69 -4.94
N THR A 39 -3.96 12.35 -4.67
CA THR A 39 -3.39 11.02 -4.95
C THR A 39 -4.17 9.92 -4.24
N PHE A 40 -4.54 10.13 -2.98
CA PHE A 40 -5.36 9.18 -2.24
C PHE A 40 -6.77 9.05 -2.82
N ASN A 41 -7.38 10.14 -3.28
CA ASN A 41 -8.71 10.13 -3.89
C ASN A 41 -8.74 9.42 -5.24
N VAL A 42 -7.70 9.60 -6.06
CA VAL A 42 -7.52 8.86 -7.31
C VAL A 42 -7.39 7.37 -7.01
N LEU A 43 -6.55 6.99 -6.04
CA LEU A 43 -6.33 5.60 -5.67
C LEU A 43 -7.61 4.92 -5.10
N ARG A 44 -8.37 5.63 -4.25
CA ARG A 44 -9.70 5.17 -3.77
C ARG A 44 -10.65 4.95 -4.94
N SER A 45 -10.68 5.88 -5.89
CA SER A 45 -11.55 5.81 -7.06
C SER A 45 -11.24 4.59 -7.93
N CYS A 46 -9.97 4.26 -8.14
CA CYS A 46 -9.53 3.05 -8.84
C CYS A 46 -10.05 1.78 -8.13
N VAL A 47 -9.78 1.65 -6.82
CA VAL A 47 -10.19 0.48 -6.05
C VAL A 47 -11.71 0.30 -6.07
N HIS A 48 -12.46 1.39 -5.87
CA HIS A 48 -13.92 1.35 -5.92
C HIS A 48 -14.46 1.05 -7.31
N GLU A 49 -13.76 1.45 -8.37
CA GLU A 49 -14.14 1.10 -9.74
C GLU A 49 -14.02 -0.40 -10.00
N PHE A 50 -12.94 -1.04 -9.53
CA PHE A 50 -12.83 -2.51 -9.57
C PHE A 50 -13.99 -3.18 -8.82
N PHE A 51 -14.35 -2.64 -7.66
CA PHE A 51 -15.49 -3.13 -6.89
C PHE A 51 -16.82 -2.97 -7.64
N ARG A 52 -17.10 -1.80 -8.22
CA ARG A 52 -18.30 -1.54 -9.03
C ARG A 52 -18.39 -2.43 -10.26
N ARG A 53 -17.26 -2.66 -10.93
CA ARG A 53 -17.16 -3.56 -12.10
C ARG A 53 -17.18 -5.05 -11.71
N ASN A 54 -17.27 -5.36 -10.42
CA ASN A 54 -17.24 -6.72 -9.88
C ASN A 54 -16.00 -7.52 -10.35
N LYS A 55 -14.85 -6.84 -10.46
CA LYS A 55 -13.57 -7.44 -10.86
C LYS A 55 -12.64 -7.50 -9.65
N ILE A 56 -11.83 -8.56 -9.57
CA ILE A 56 -10.84 -8.70 -8.51
C ILE A 56 -9.74 -7.66 -8.69
N SER A 57 -9.65 -6.75 -7.73
CA SER A 57 -8.62 -5.72 -7.64
C SER A 57 -7.31 -6.34 -7.12
N THR A 58 -6.45 -6.79 -8.04
CA THR A 58 -5.09 -7.20 -7.70
C THR A 58 -4.19 -5.97 -7.66
N LEU A 59 -3.15 -5.99 -6.81
CA LEU A 59 -2.20 -4.90 -6.71
C LEU A 59 -1.58 -4.50 -8.06
N ALA A 60 -1.27 -5.46 -8.93
CA ALA A 60 -0.76 -5.20 -10.28
C ALA A 60 -1.78 -4.46 -11.16
N LYS A 61 -3.07 -4.83 -11.09
CA LYS A 61 -4.14 -4.17 -11.86
C LYS A 61 -4.37 -2.74 -11.38
N ILE A 62 -4.39 -2.55 -10.06
CA ILE A 62 -4.50 -1.22 -9.45
C ILE A 62 -3.31 -0.37 -9.87
N THR A 63 -2.08 -0.92 -9.84
CA THR A 63 -0.88 -0.17 -10.24
C THR A 63 -0.96 0.26 -11.71
N LYS A 64 -1.45 -0.61 -12.60
CA LYS A 64 -1.63 -0.30 -14.01
C LYS A 64 -2.65 0.83 -14.23
N GLU A 65 -3.87 0.69 -13.71
CA GLU A 65 -4.90 1.73 -13.86
C GLU A 65 -4.51 3.05 -13.18
N PHE A 66 -3.82 2.97 -12.05
CA PHE A 66 -3.33 4.15 -11.33
C PHE A 66 -2.22 4.87 -12.11
N SER A 67 -1.33 4.12 -12.76
CA SER A 67 -0.31 4.67 -13.66
C SER A 67 -0.92 5.36 -14.87
N GLU A 68 -1.92 4.74 -15.50
CA GLU A 68 -2.66 5.33 -16.64
C GLU A 68 -3.34 6.65 -16.26
N ARG A 69 -3.94 6.73 -15.05
CA ARG A 69 -4.63 7.95 -14.57
C ARG A 69 -3.70 9.06 -14.11
N THR A 70 -2.54 8.71 -13.57
CA THR A 70 -1.56 9.68 -13.06
C THR A 70 -0.63 10.16 -14.18
N GLY A 71 -0.54 9.42 -15.29
CA GLY A 71 0.38 9.72 -16.39
C GLY A 71 1.83 9.28 -16.14
N ASP A 72 2.09 8.58 -15.03
CA ASP A 72 3.42 8.15 -14.61
C ASP A 72 3.66 6.66 -14.92
N PRO A 73 4.35 6.31 -16.01
CA PRO A 73 4.57 4.92 -16.41
C PRO A 73 5.55 4.16 -15.50
N SER A 74 6.33 4.87 -14.67
CA SER A 74 7.37 4.28 -13.79
C SER A 74 6.88 3.95 -12.37
N LEU A 75 5.57 3.99 -12.14
CA LEU A 75 5.02 3.77 -10.80
C LEU A 75 5.27 2.33 -10.32
N LYS A 76 6.01 2.24 -9.22
CA LYS A 76 6.37 0.96 -8.63
C LYS A 76 5.20 0.40 -7.80
N THR A 77 5.00 -0.90 -7.90
CA THR A 77 3.96 -1.65 -7.17
C THR A 77 4.08 -1.49 -5.65
N TRP A 78 5.30 -1.40 -5.12
CA TRP A 78 5.53 -1.20 -3.68
C TRP A 78 5.00 0.15 -3.20
N THR A 79 5.08 1.19 -4.04
CA THR A 79 4.59 2.54 -3.73
C THR A 79 3.09 2.52 -3.59
N VAL A 80 2.38 1.93 -4.56
CA VAL A 80 0.92 1.77 -4.53
C VAL A 80 0.48 0.96 -3.30
N ARG A 81 1.21 -0.10 -2.95
CA ARG A 81 0.93 -0.89 -1.74
C ARG A 81 1.05 -0.06 -0.47
N ARG A 82 2.08 0.78 -0.36
CA ARG A 82 2.26 1.68 0.78
C ARG A 82 1.09 2.66 0.88
N LEU A 83 0.73 3.31 -0.22
CA LEU A 83 -0.39 4.26 -0.28
C LEU A 83 -1.71 3.62 0.12
N LEU A 84 -1.98 2.40 -0.36
CA LEU A 84 -3.17 1.64 0.04
C LEU A 84 -3.20 1.37 1.55
N GLN A 85 -2.07 1.03 2.15
CA GLN A 85 -1.96 0.80 3.60
C GLN A 85 -2.18 2.09 4.40
N GLU A 86 -1.68 3.23 3.92
CA GLU A 86 -1.90 4.54 4.54
C GLU A 86 -3.38 4.97 4.48
N ILE A 87 -4.09 4.65 3.40
CA ILE A 87 -5.55 4.86 3.31
C ILE A 87 -6.33 3.93 4.25
N GLY A 88 -5.72 2.82 4.70
CA GLY A 88 -6.36 1.80 5.54
C GLY A 88 -6.85 0.56 4.79
N PHE A 89 -6.53 0.41 3.50
CA PHE A 89 -6.80 -0.82 2.78
C PHE A 89 -5.85 -1.94 3.22
N LYS A 90 -6.42 -3.10 3.56
CA LYS A 90 -5.66 -4.31 3.87
C LYS A 90 -5.77 -5.30 2.71
N GLY A 91 -4.63 -5.78 2.24
CA GLY A 91 -4.58 -6.86 1.27
C GLY A 91 -4.65 -8.21 1.97
N GLU A 92 -5.53 -9.08 1.50
CA GLU A 92 -5.66 -10.45 1.99
C GLU A 92 -5.24 -11.43 0.89
N LYS A 93 -4.49 -12.48 1.26
CA LYS A 93 -4.15 -13.56 0.31
C LYS A 93 -5.41 -14.37 0.04
N ARG A 94 -5.76 -14.53 -1.23
CA ARG A 94 -6.89 -15.38 -1.63
C ARG A 94 -6.39 -16.60 -2.37
N ASN A 95 -6.93 -17.75 -1.99
CA ASN A 95 -6.64 -19.05 -2.63
C ASN A 95 -7.47 -19.25 -3.91
N ARG A 96 -8.65 -18.60 -4.02
CA ARG A 96 -9.52 -18.66 -5.20
C ARG A 96 -9.78 -17.26 -5.76
N ASN A 97 -9.98 -17.17 -7.08
CA ASN A 97 -10.49 -15.98 -7.78
C ASN A 97 -11.99 -15.75 -7.50
N CYS A 98 -12.40 -15.91 -6.24
CA CYS A 98 -13.72 -15.54 -5.79
C CYS A 98 -13.66 -14.08 -5.34
N LEU A 99 -14.65 -13.29 -5.77
CA LEU A 99 -14.92 -11.96 -5.23
C LEU A 99 -15.03 -12.03 -3.70
N PRO A 100 -14.87 -10.90 -2.98
CA PRO A 100 -15.27 -10.86 -1.59
C PRO A 100 -16.74 -11.27 -1.58
N LEU A 101 -17.02 -12.51 -1.21
CA LEU A 101 -18.27 -12.82 -0.56
C LEU A 101 -18.36 -11.77 0.53
N HIS A 102 -19.44 -10.99 0.49
CA HIS A 102 -19.66 -9.96 1.49
C HIS A 102 -19.37 -10.54 2.87
N ARG A 103 -18.98 -9.69 3.83
CA ARG A 103 -18.88 -10.15 5.23
C ARG A 103 -20.14 -10.96 5.56
N GLU A 104 -19.97 -12.04 6.33
CA GLU A 104 -21.03 -13.04 6.52
C GLU A 104 -22.31 -12.43 7.09
N ASP A 105 -22.19 -11.37 7.89
CA ASP A 105 -23.27 -10.50 8.37
C ASP A 105 -24.09 -9.88 7.23
N ILE A 106 -23.45 -9.29 6.22
CA ILE A 106 -24.11 -8.69 5.05
C ILE A 106 -24.79 -9.76 4.19
N LEU A 107 -24.19 -10.95 4.07
CA LEU A 107 -24.82 -12.07 3.36
C LEU A 107 -26.07 -12.56 4.09
N ALA A 108 -26.03 -12.61 5.42
CA ALA A 108 -27.19 -12.96 6.26
C ALA A 108 -28.30 -11.92 6.15
N TRP A 109 -27.96 -10.63 6.06
CA TRP A 109 -28.94 -9.54 5.96
C TRP A 109 -29.58 -9.42 4.57
N ARG A 110 -28.90 -9.89 3.52
CA ARG A 110 -29.39 -9.78 2.14
C ARG A 110 -30.77 -10.41 1.91
N PRO A 111 -31.06 -11.66 2.32
CA PRO A 111 -32.39 -12.23 2.15
C PRO A 111 -33.46 -11.48 2.95
N GLU A 112 -33.16 -11.00 4.16
CA GLU A 112 -34.11 -10.19 4.94
C GLU A 112 -34.42 -8.87 4.26
N TYR A 113 -33.40 -8.18 3.77
CA TYR A 113 -33.54 -6.92 3.03
C TYR A 113 -34.34 -7.11 1.73
N LEU A 114 -34.13 -8.20 0.99
CA LEU A 114 -34.90 -8.51 -0.20
C LEU A 114 -36.37 -8.84 0.12
N ARG A 115 -36.64 -9.54 1.23
CA ARG A 115 -38.02 -9.77 1.71
C ARG A 115 -38.69 -8.46 2.12
N TYR A 116 -37.97 -7.57 2.79
CA TYR A 116 -38.43 -6.25 3.15
C TYR A 116 -38.83 -5.43 1.91
N ILE A 117 -37.94 -5.33 0.91
CA ILE A 117 -38.24 -4.66 -0.36
C ILE A 117 -39.47 -5.25 -1.04
N ARG A 118 -39.58 -6.59 -1.10
CA ARG A 118 -40.75 -7.26 -1.70
C ARG A 118 -42.04 -6.90 -0.97
N ARG A 119 -42.03 -6.86 0.36
CA ARG A 119 -43.18 -6.46 1.17
C ARG A 119 -43.59 -5.01 0.90
N CYS A 120 -42.63 -4.09 0.85
CA CYS A 120 -42.90 -2.69 0.52
C CYS A 120 -43.46 -2.50 -0.89
N ARG A 121 -43.07 -3.35 -1.86
CA ARG A 121 -43.59 -3.32 -3.24
C ARG A 121 -44.97 -3.96 -3.41
N ALA A 122 -45.35 -4.89 -2.54
CA ALA A 122 -46.64 -5.57 -2.58
C ALA A 122 -47.74 -4.85 -1.79
N GLY A 123 -47.35 -3.95 -0.87
CA GLY A 123 -48.25 -3.13 -0.06
C GLY A 123 -48.54 -1.74 -0.64
N ASN A 124 -48.25 -1.54 -1.93
CA ASN A 124 -48.51 -0.34 -2.73
C ASN A 124 -49.17 -0.78 -4.04
#